data_AF-A0A959HU62-F1
#
_entry.id   AF-A0A959HU62-F1
#
_cell.length_a   1.000
_cell.length_b   1.000
_cell.length_c   1.000
_cell.angle_alpha   90.00
_cell.angle_beta   90.00
_cell.angle_gamma   90.00
#
_symmetry.space_group_name_H-M   'P 1'
#
loop_
_entity.id
_entity.type
_entity.pdbx_description
1 polymer ?
#
loop_
_entity_poly.entity_id
_entity_poly.type
_entity_poly.pdbx_seq_one_letter_code
_entity_poly.pdbx_strand_id
1 'polypeptide(L)'
;MSDQIKHECGIAFVRLRKPLGYYHQKYGTALYGINKLSLLLQKQRNRGQDGAGIATVKLNPEPGRRYISRKRSNSANYLNDLLHSVYKHFRNVPEHLMQDTEWLKSNKPYTGEVLMGHLRYGTHGINSIETCHPFMRQNNWMARNLVMAGNFNMTNTDELFNELIDLGQFPKERSDTVTMMEKIGHFLDQEVQVLFDNYKKIGYSNQEISDYIKDSLDVNKILQRSFRKVDGGYAIMGMLGTGESFIVRDPNGIRPAFYYFDDEVVAVASERPAIQTAFGVRFKDVHEVPPGHSLVVKLDGRVEIKPFAEAAPKKYCSFENIYFSRGNDRSIYLERKKLGEQLAIPILEKVNYDFENTVFAYIPNTAETAFYGLIEGLEKQLNEVKKQQILQLGENINPQSLKQILDLKVRTEKLVVKDAKIRTFIADDASRGELMSHVYDVTYGVVNNDIDTLVLMDDSIVRGTTLKQSVLNILSKLFPKKIIIVSSAPQIRYPDCYGIDMSVMKSFVAFRAVIGMLEDSGQEDLIEEVYQKCKAQENFPKEKVVNYVKELYDAFSAEQISQRIAQIVKPTNISFDFEILFQSIEGLHAACSENIGDWYFSGNYPTPGGNKVVNKAFINFMEKSSERAY
;
A
#
# COMPACT_ATOMS: atom_id res chain seq x y z
N MET A 1 -6.18 15.32 10.60
CA MET A 1 -5.71 14.04 10.02
C MET A 1 -4.24 14.18 9.67
N SER A 2 -3.18 13.55 10.25
CA SER A 2 -1.87 13.56 9.55
C SER A 2 -2.14 13.33 8.07
N ASP A 3 -1.69 14.24 7.18
CA ASP A 3 -2.29 14.42 5.83
C ASP A 3 -2.62 13.05 5.29
N GLN A 4 -3.92 12.70 5.24
CA GLN A 4 -4.27 11.28 5.16
C GLN A 4 -3.80 10.83 3.78
N ILE A 5 -2.66 10.17 3.73
CA ILE A 5 -2.22 9.49 2.54
C ILE A 5 -3.17 8.31 2.48
N LYS A 6 -4.21 8.49 1.68
CA LYS A 6 -5.14 7.41 1.42
C LYS A 6 -4.37 6.42 0.49
N HIS A 7 -4.98 5.45 -0.16
CA HIS A 7 -4.33 4.74 -1.30
C HIS A 7 -3.40 3.56 -0.98
N GLU A 8 -3.99 2.36 -1.12
CA GLU A 8 -3.50 1.24 -1.96
C GLU A 8 -4.71 0.33 -2.22
N CYS A 9 -4.73 -0.43 -3.30
CA CYS A 9 -5.74 -1.48 -3.49
C CYS A 9 -5.36 -2.76 -2.72
N GLY A 10 -6.35 -3.53 -2.28
CA GLY A 10 -6.15 -4.82 -1.62
C GLY A 10 -6.62 -5.96 -2.50
N ILE A 11 -5.79 -6.99 -2.69
CA ILE A 11 -6.18 -8.23 -3.38
C ILE A 11 -6.52 -9.34 -2.37
N ALA A 12 -7.48 -10.19 -2.73
CA ALA A 12 -7.82 -11.39 -1.98
C ALA A 12 -8.21 -12.52 -2.96
N PHE A 13 -7.65 -13.70 -2.77
CA PHE A 13 -7.90 -14.86 -3.61
C PHE A 13 -8.09 -16.10 -2.74
N VAL A 14 -9.04 -16.95 -3.13
CA VAL A 14 -9.31 -18.24 -2.49
C VAL A 14 -9.59 -19.29 -3.56
N ARG A 15 -8.84 -20.38 -3.57
CA ARG A 15 -9.10 -21.58 -4.38
C ARG A 15 -9.38 -22.77 -3.47
N LEU A 16 -10.55 -23.37 -3.59
CA LEU A 16 -10.93 -24.59 -2.88
C LEU A 16 -10.39 -25.83 -3.61
N ARG A 17 -9.44 -26.56 -3.02
CA ARG A 17 -8.81 -27.74 -3.65
C ARG A 17 -9.66 -29.01 -3.56
N LYS A 18 -10.76 -28.99 -2.80
CA LYS A 18 -11.74 -30.08 -2.69
C LYS A 18 -13.09 -29.66 -3.27
N PRO A 19 -14.01 -30.61 -3.56
CA PRO A 19 -15.39 -30.28 -3.94
C PRO A 19 -16.17 -29.59 -2.81
N LEU A 20 -17.23 -28.86 -3.14
CA LEU A 20 -18.04 -28.12 -2.15
C LEU A 20 -18.61 -29.02 -1.05
N GLY A 21 -18.98 -30.26 -1.38
CA GLY A 21 -19.47 -31.27 -0.42
C GLY A 21 -18.50 -31.55 0.73
N TYR A 22 -17.20 -31.54 0.46
CA TYR A 22 -16.17 -31.73 1.50
C TYR A 22 -16.25 -30.63 2.56
N TYR A 23 -16.35 -29.37 2.15
CA TYR A 23 -16.42 -28.24 3.10
C TYR A 23 -17.75 -28.20 3.83
N HIS A 24 -18.85 -28.61 3.18
CA HIS A 24 -20.12 -28.73 3.88
C HIS A 24 -20.04 -29.77 5.00
N GLN A 25 -19.48 -30.95 4.73
CA GLN A 25 -19.32 -32.01 5.73
C GLN A 25 -18.36 -31.60 6.86
N LYS A 26 -17.22 -30.98 6.52
CA LYS A 26 -16.18 -30.65 7.51
C LYS A 26 -16.47 -29.36 8.30
N TYR A 27 -16.98 -28.32 7.64
CA TYR A 27 -17.16 -26.98 8.21
C TYR A 27 -18.63 -26.57 8.38
N GLY A 28 -19.58 -27.46 8.07
CA GLY A 28 -21.02 -27.23 8.21
C GLY A 28 -21.63 -26.32 7.14
N THR A 29 -20.88 -25.92 6.10
CA THR A 29 -21.39 -24.99 5.09
C THR A 29 -20.71 -25.14 3.72
N ALA A 30 -21.53 -25.10 2.66
CA ALA A 30 -21.04 -25.01 1.28
C ALA A 30 -20.47 -23.62 0.93
N LEU A 31 -20.71 -22.62 1.79
CA LEU A 31 -20.27 -21.23 1.59
C LEU A 31 -18.88 -20.95 2.19
N TYR A 32 -18.11 -21.98 2.52
CA TYR A 32 -16.78 -21.85 3.13
C TYR A 32 -15.87 -20.87 2.36
N GLY A 33 -15.77 -21.01 1.04
CA GLY A 33 -14.92 -20.16 0.20
C GLY A 33 -15.31 -18.68 0.26
N ILE A 34 -16.61 -18.36 0.12
CA ILE A 34 -17.08 -16.96 0.17
C ILE A 34 -16.97 -16.37 1.58
N ASN A 35 -17.15 -17.18 2.63
CA ASN A 35 -16.95 -16.76 4.01
C ASN A 35 -15.48 -16.38 4.27
N LYS A 36 -14.53 -17.21 3.81
CA LYS A 36 -13.09 -16.94 3.92
C LYS A 36 -12.69 -15.70 3.11
N LEU A 37 -13.19 -15.56 1.87
CA LEU A 37 -12.93 -14.38 1.06
C LEU A 37 -13.49 -13.10 1.72
N SER A 38 -14.69 -13.16 2.27
CA SER A 38 -15.32 -12.04 2.99
C SER A 38 -14.50 -11.61 4.20
N LEU A 39 -13.90 -12.57 4.91
CA LEU A 39 -13.02 -12.29 6.05
C LEU A 39 -11.69 -11.67 5.59
N LEU A 40 -11.09 -12.17 4.51
CA LEU A 40 -9.89 -11.57 3.90
C LEU A 40 -10.11 -10.10 3.51
N LEU A 41 -11.23 -9.77 2.88
CA LEU A 41 -11.57 -8.39 2.51
C LEU A 41 -11.75 -7.50 3.75
N GLN A 42 -12.47 -7.97 4.77
CA GLN A 42 -12.63 -7.20 6.02
C GLN A 42 -11.30 -6.95 6.73
N LYS A 43 -10.39 -7.93 6.71
CA LYS A 43 -9.07 -7.83 7.33
C LYS A 43 -8.05 -7.04 6.50
N GLN A 44 -8.42 -6.56 5.32
CA GLN A 44 -7.57 -5.70 4.49
C GLN A 44 -8.22 -4.33 4.22
N ARG A 45 -9.27 -3.94 4.96
CA ARG A 45 -10.02 -2.67 4.74
C ARG A 45 -9.15 -1.39 4.80
N ASN A 46 -7.95 -1.45 5.37
CA ASN A 46 -6.97 -0.37 5.31
C ASN A 46 -6.49 -0.09 3.87
N ARG A 47 -6.54 -1.08 2.98
CA ARG A 47 -6.16 -1.02 1.55
C ARG A 47 -7.33 -0.76 0.60
N GLY A 48 -8.26 0.12 0.97
CA GLY A 48 -9.34 0.50 0.06
C GLY A 48 -10.62 0.89 0.76
N GLN A 49 -11.01 2.14 0.57
CA GLN A 49 -12.20 2.76 1.17
C GLN A 49 -13.21 3.27 0.14
N ASP A 50 -12.93 3.17 -1.16
CA ASP A 50 -13.75 3.78 -2.22
C ASP A 50 -14.65 2.77 -2.93
N GLY A 51 -14.30 1.48 -2.87
CA GLY A 51 -15.11 0.42 -3.45
C GLY A 51 -14.58 -0.97 -3.16
N ALA A 52 -15.36 -1.98 -3.53
CA ALA A 52 -14.93 -3.37 -3.49
C ALA A 52 -15.65 -4.21 -4.55
N GLY A 53 -15.11 -5.39 -4.84
CA GLY A 53 -15.78 -6.36 -5.69
C GLY A 53 -15.36 -7.78 -5.40
N ILE A 54 -16.21 -8.72 -5.82
CA ILE A 54 -15.99 -10.17 -5.73
C ILE A 54 -16.34 -10.79 -7.09
N ALA A 55 -15.57 -11.79 -7.48
CA ALA A 55 -15.89 -12.69 -8.56
C ALA A 55 -15.67 -14.16 -8.16
N THR A 56 -16.43 -15.06 -8.78
CA THR A 56 -16.34 -16.51 -8.56
C THR A 56 -16.43 -17.25 -9.88
N VAL A 57 -15.61 -18.29 -10.03
CA VAL A 57 -15.68 -19.26 -11.14
C VAL A 57 -16.04 -20.64 -10.57
N LYS A 58 -17.02 -21.29 -11.19
CA LYS A 58 -17.41 -22.68 -10.91
C LYS A 58 -16.61 -23.63 -11.80
N LEU A 59 -16.09 -24.70 -11.22
CA LEU A 59 -15.39 -25.73 -11.99
C LEU A 59 -16.35 -26.71 -12.62
N ASN A 60 -15.99 -27.22 -13.79
CA ASN A 60 -16.74 -28.24 -14.54
C ASN A 60 -18.24 -27.89 -14.65
N PRO A 61 -18.60 -26.70 -15.16
CA PRO A 61 -19.99 -26.34 -15.35
C PRO A 61 -20.61 -27.08 -16.53
N GLU A 62 -21.88 -27.42 -16.42
CA GLU A 62 -22.67 -27.90 -17.55
C GLU A 62 -22.90 -26.79 -18.59
N PRO A 63 -22.87 -27.09 -19.90
CA PRO A 63 -23.24 -26.14 -20.94
C PRO A 63 -24.62 -25.49 -20.69
N GLY A 64 -24.73 -24.19 -20.96
CA GLY A 64 -25.94 -23.41 -20.70
C GLY A 64 -26.11 -22.96 -19.24
N ARG A 65 -25.22 -23.34 -18.31
CA ARG A 65 -25.23 -22.85 -16.92
C ARG A 65 -24.24 -21.70 -16.73
N ARG A 66 -24.61 -20.77 -15.85
CA ARG A 66 -23.74 -19.66 -15.46
C ARG A 66 -22.62 -20.13 -14.53
N TYR A 67 -21.38 -19.95 -14.95
CA TYR A 67 -20.19 -20.37 -14.20
C TYR A 67 -19.34 -19.20 -13.66
N ILE A 68 -19.42 -18.00 -14.25
CA ILE A 68 -18.80 -16.77 -13.70
C ILE A 68 -19.87 -15.88 -13.05
N SER A 69 -19.66 -15.52 -11.80
CA SER A 69 -20.45 -14.50 -11.09
C SER A 69 -19.56 -13.35 -10.65
N ARG A 70 -20.06 -12.11 -10.75
CA ARG A 70 -19.33 -10.91 -10.35
C ARG A 70 -20.28 -9.90 -9.70
N LYS A 71 -19.86 -9.32 -8.57
CA LYS A 71 -20.51 -8.17 -7.93
C LYS A 71 -19.45 -7.12 -7.58
N ARG A 72 -19.80 -5.86 -7.77
CA ARG A 72 -18.99 -4.69 -7.40
C ARG A 72 -19.88 -3.73 -6.59
N SER A 73 -19.25 -2.89 -5.76
CA SER A 73 -19.89 -1.78 -5.06
C SER A 73 -18.91 -0.61 -4.91
N ASN A 74 -19.40 0.61 -5.15
CA ASN A 74 -18.72 1.88 -4.86
C ASN A 74 -19.58 2.75 -3.91
N SER A 75 -20.50 2.13 -3.17
CA SER A 75 -21.36 2.86 -2.21
C SER A 75 -20.55 3.35 -1.00
N ALA A 76 -21.09 4.30 -0.24
CA ALA A 76 -20.43 4.79 0.97
C ALA A 76 -20.13 3.69 2.02
N ASN A 77 -20.96 2.63 2.04
CA ASN A 77 -20.74 1.41 2.84
C ASN A 77 -20.41 0.21 1.93
N TYR A 78 -19.56 0.43 0.92
CA TYR A 78 -19.24 -0.49 -0.18
C TYR A 78 -19.08 -1.96 0.24
N LEU A 79 -18.34 -2.24 1.31
CA LEU A 79 -18.09 -3.62 1.74
C LEU A 79 -19.36 -4.27 2.32
N ASN A 80 -20.13 -3.54 3.13
CA ASN A 80 -21.39 -4.05 3.63
C ASN A 80 -22.38 -4.26 2.47
N ASP A 81 -22.53 -3.28 1.58
CA ASP A 81 -23.41 -3.39 0.42
C ASP A 81 -23.04 -4.58 -0.49
N LEU A 82 -21.75 -4.76 -0.76
CA LEU A 82 -21.21 -5.88 -1.53
C LEU A 82 -21.57 -7.22 -0.88
N LEU A 83 -21.24 -7.40 0.40
CA LEU A 83 -21.48 -8.65 1.11
C LEU A 83 -22.98 -8.92 1.27
N HIS A 84 -23.78 -7.91 1.62
CA HIS A 84 -25.24 -8.04 1.69
C HIS A 84 -25.83 -8.48 0.34
N SER A 85 -25.37 -7.89 -0.77
CA SER A 85 -25.79 -8.27 -2.12
C SER A 85 -25.46 -9.72 -2.45
N VAL A 86 -24.27 -10.21 -2.07
CA VAL A 86 -23.86 -11.61 -2.29
C VAL A 86 -24.68 -12.55 -1.42
N TYR A 87 -24.75 -12.30 -0.10
CA TYR A 87 -25.44 -13.18 0.85
C TYR A 87 -26.96 -13.20 0.68
N LYS A 88 -27.56 -12.15 0.07
CA LYS A 88 -29.00 -12.12 -0.23
C LYS A 88 -29.47 -13.31 -1.08
N HIS A 89 -28.60 -13.88 -1.92
CA HIS A 89 -28.96 -15.04 -2.76
C HIS A 89 -29.21 -16.33 -1.97
N PHE A 90 -28.80 -16.39 -0.70
CA PHE A 90 -28.88 -17.57 0.16
C PHE A 90 -29.92 -17.45 1.28
N ARG A 91 -30.38 -16.23 1.63
CA ARG A 91 -31.26 -15.99 2.81
C ARG A 91 -32.59 -16.75 2.76
N ASN A 92 -33.17 -16.91 1.57
CA ASN A 92 -34.50 -17.53 1.40
C ASN A 92 -34.41 -18.92 0.75
N VAL A 93 -33.26 -19.58 0.83
CA VAL A 93 -33.09 -20.94 0.33
C VAL A 93 -33.53 -21.91 1.44
N PRO A 94 -34.48 -22.82 1.16
CA PRO A 94 -34.88 -23.86 2.12
C PRO A 94 -33.67 -24.62 2.66
N GLU A 95 -33.70 -25.02 3.93
CA GLU A 95 -32.56 -25.65 4.61
C GLU A 95 -32.04 -26.90 3.89
N HIS A 96 -32.93 -27.77 3.41
CA HIS A 96 -32.55 -28.95 2.64
C HIS A 96 -31.78 -28.61 1.35
N LEU A 97 -32.10 -27.49 0.68
CA LEU A 97 -31.37 -27.02 -0.50
C LEU A 97 -30.09 -26.26 -0.15
N MET A 98 -29.98 -25.74 1.08
CA MET A 98 -28.72 -25.16 1.59
C MET A 98 -27.69 -26.24 1.93
N GLN A 99 -28.13 -27.46 2.21
CA GLN A 99 -27.28 -28.63 2.44
C GLN A 99 -26.89 -29.33 1.14
N ASP A 100 -27.69 -29.17 0.07
CA ASP A 100 -27.39 -29.72 -1.26
C ASP A 100 -26.36 -28.88 -2.02
N THR A 101 -25.10 -29.31 -1.97
CA THR A 101 -23.98 -28.58 -2.59
C THR A 101 -24.04 -28.53 -4.11
N GLU A 102 -24.56 -29.58 -4.75
CA GLU A 102 -24.67 -29.64 -6.22
C GLU A 102 -25.82 -28.76 -6.72
N TRP A 103 -26.94 -28.75 -5.99
CA TRP A 103 -28.03 -27.81 -6.28
C TRP A 103 -27.59 -26.36 -6.10
N LEU A 104 -26.87 -26.05 -5.01
CA LEU A 104 -26.31 -24.73 -4.78
C LEU A 104 -25.35 -24.31 -5.90
N LYS A 105 -24.43 -25.19 -6.29
CA LYS A 105 -23.50 -24.95 -7.40
C LYS A 105 -24.23 -24.74 -8.72
N SER A 106 -25.31 -25.47 -8.97
CA SER A 106 -26.06 -25.37 -10.23
C SER A 106 -26.99 -24.16 -10.31
N ASN A 107 -27.56 -23.72 -9.19
CA ASN A 107 -28.69 -22.79 -9.17
C ASN A 107 -28.39 -21.43 -8.51
N LYS A 108 -27.31 -21.31 -7.73
CA LYS A 108 -26.97 -20.06 -7.05
C LYS A 108 -25.72 -19.42 -7.66
N PRO A 109 -25.63 -18.07 -7.69
CA PRO A 109 -24.37 -17.39 -7.98
C PRO A 109 -23.45 -17.49 -6.77
N TYR A 110 -22.15 -17.22 -6.99
CA TYR A 110 -21.13 -17.20 -5.93
C TYR A 110 -20.84 -18.54 -5.22
N THR A 111 -21.45 -19.64 -5.66
CA THR A 111 -21.18 -21.02 -5.24
C THR A 111 -20.15 -21.68 -6.16
N GLY A 112 -18.89 -21.25 -6.06
CA GLY A 112 -17.79 -21.74 -6.89
C GLY A 112 -16.51 -21.97 -6.09
N GLU A 113 -15.55 -22.65 -6.72
CA GLU A 113 -14.31 -23.10 -6.10
C GLU A 113 -13.11 -22.20 -6.36
N VAL A 114 -13.25 -21.22 -7.26
CA VAL A 114 -12.22 -20.19 -7.52
C VAL A 114 -12.85 -18.84 -7.23
N LEU A 115 -12.31 -18.12 -6.26
CA LEU A 115 -12.87 -16.87 -5.80
C LEU A 115 -11.81 -15.78 -5.74
N MET A 116 -12.22 -14.58 -6.12
CA MET A 116 -11.40 -13.38 -6.14
C MET A 116 -12.17 -12.23 -5.50
N GLY A 117 -11.48 -11.42 -4.72
CA GLY A 117 -12.01 -10.22 -4.10
C GLY A 117 -11.01 -9.07 -4.23
N HIS A 118 -11.51 -7.85 -4.32
CA HIS A 118 -10.69 -6.66 -4.43
C HIS A 118 -11.26 -5.54 -3.57
N LEU A 119 -10.38 -4.79 -2.90
CA LEU A 119 -10.67 -3.52 -2.25
C LEU A 119 -10.05 -2.42 -3.10
N ARG A 120 -10.89 -1.51 -3.56
CA ARG A 120 -10.44 -0.39 -4.38
C ARG A 120 -10.17 0.81 -3.51
N TYR A 121 -9.04 1.41 -3.80
CA TYR A 121 -8.79 2.79 -3.52
C TYR A 121 -8.76 3.57 -4.85
N GLY A 122 -9.53 4.64 -4.96
CA GLY A 122 -9.57 5.52 -6.14
C GLY A 122 -8.40 6.51 -6.14
N THR A 123 -7.39 6.25 -6.94
CA THR A 123 -6.18 7.09 -7.08
C THR A 123 -6.38 8.32 -7.98
N HIS A 124 -7.54 8.99 -7.88
CA HIS A 124 -8.10 10.01 -8.80
C HIS A 124 -8.98 9.45 -9.93
N GLY A 125 -9.93 10.28 -10.39
CA GLY A 125 -10.99 9.93 -11.35
C GLY A 125 -12.38 9.87 -10.71
N ILE A 126 -13.43 9.80 -11.54
CA ILE A 126 -14.80 9.63 -11.06
C ILE A 126 -14.86 8.31 -10.29
N ASN A 127 -15.26 8.34 -9.01
CA ASN A 127 -15.51 7.12 -8.25
C ASN A 127 -16.75 6.41 -8.82
N SER A 128 -16.54 5.62 -9.86
CA SER A 128 -17.58 4.92 -10.60
C SER A 128 -17.51 3.42 -10.35
N ILE A 129 -18.64 2.75 -10.54
CA ILE A 129 -18.68 1.29 -10.51
C ILE A 129 -17.81 0.66 -11.60
N GLU A 130 -17.58 1.37 -12.71
CA GLU A 130 -16.81 0.88 -13.84
C GLU A 130 -15.31 0.80 -13.57
N THR A 131 -14.82 1.63 -12.67
CA THR A 131 -13.41 1.62 -12.22
C THR A 131 -13.17 0.64 -11.07
N CYS A 132 -14.22 0.01 -10.52
CA CYS A 132 -14.07 -1.05 -9.52
C CYS A 132 -13.69 -2.39 -10.17
N HIS A 133 -12.67 -3.05 -9.59
CA HIS A 133 -12.34 -4.43 -9.89
C HIS A 133 -13.33 -5.40 -9.22
N PRO A 134 -13.39 -6.68 -9.63
CA PRO A 134 -12.69 -7.29 -10.77
C PRO A 134 -13.22 -6.86 -12.15
N PHE A 135 -12.33 -6.76 -13.13
CA PHE A 135 -12.66 -6.60 -14.55
C PHE A 135 -12.89 -7.97 -15.18
N MET A 136 -13.67 -8.02 -16.26
CA MET A 136 -14.06 -9.28 -16.90
C MET A 136 -14.08 -9.11 -18.42
N ARG A 137 -13.35 -9.98 -19.10
CA ARG A 137 -13.36 -10.18 -20.55
C ARG A 137 -14.13 -11.47 -20.85
N GLN A 138 -15.19 -11.36 -21.64
CA GLN A 138 -16.10 -12.47 -21.91
C GLN A 138 -15.93 -13.02 -23.32
N ASN A 139 -16.07 -14.33 -23.45
CA ASN A 139 -16.04 -15.04 -24.73
C ASN A 139 -16.98 -16.26 -24.67
N ASN A 140 -17.49 -16.72 -25.81
CA ASN A 140 -18.29 -17.95 -25.86
C ASN A 140 -17.44 -19.20 -25.57
N TRP A 141 -16.14 -19.15 -25.79
CA TRP A 141 -15.22 -20.22 -25.44
C TRP A 141 -14.76 -20.02 -23.99
N MET A 142 -15.10 -20.96 -23.11
CA MET A 142 -14.80 -20.88 -21.69
C MET A 142 -13.30 -20.60 -21.41
N ALA A 143 -12.40 -21.24 -22.18
CA ALA A 143 -10.95 -21.05 -22.11
C ALA A 143 -10.45 -19.63 -22.43
N ARG A 144 -11.25 -18.79 -23.09
CA ARG A 144 -10.90 -17.40 -23.46
C ARG A 144 -11.50 -16.34 -22.52
N ASN A 145 -12.24 -16.77 -21.50
CA ASN A 145 -12.78 -15.85 -20.50
C ASN A 145 -11.71 -15.53 -19.46
N LEU A 146 -11.59 -14.26 -19.08
CA LEU A 146 -10.63 -13.78 -18.09
C LEU A 146 -11.32 -12.83 -17.11
N VAL A 147 -11.12 -13.06 -15.82
CA VAL A 147 -11.45 -12.13 -14.74
C VAL A 147 -10.16 -11.65 -14.11
N MET A 148 -9.97 -10.33 -13.99
CA MET A 148 -8.71 -9.74 -13.53
C MET A 148 -8.94 -8.72 -12.42
N ALA A 149 -8.07 -8.72 -11.41
CA ALA A 149 -7.96 -7.66 -10.42
C ALA A 149 -6.51 -7.49 -9.96
N GLY A 150 -6.16 -6.36 -9.36
CA GLY A 150 -4.79 -6.18 -8.89
C GLY A 150 -4.56 -4.88 -8.15
N ASN A 151 -3.46 -4.82 -7.42
CA ASN A 151 -2.87 -3.59 -6.89
C ASN A 151 -1.69 -3.24 -7.78
N PHE A 152 -1.88 -2.32 -8.72
CA PHE A 152 -0.85 -1.96 -9.68
C PHE A 152 -0.98 -0.54 -10.18
N ASN A 153 0.14 -0.03 -10.68
CA ASN A 153 0.19 1.13 -11.55
C ASN A 153 1.35 0.95 -12.53
N MET A 154 1.08 1.16 -13.82
CA MET A 154 2.09 1.07 -14.87
C MET A 154 2.60 2.46 -15.24
N THR A 155 3.91 2.60 -15.35
CA THR A 155 4.60 3.85 -15.71
C THR A 155 4.72 4.02 -17.22
N ASN A 156 4.48 2.96 -18.00
CA ASN A 156 4.55 2.96 -19.46
C ASN A 156 3.25 2.53 -20.15
N THR A 157 2.10 2.89 -19.57
CA THR A 157 0.77 2.59 -20.10
C THR A 157 0.63 2.96 -21.59
N ASP A 158 1.19 4.10 -21.99
CA ASP A 158 1.14 4.57 -23.38
C ASP A 158 1.87 3.65 -24.37
N GLU A 159 3.03 3.12 -23.98
CA GLU A 159 3.79 2.17 -24.80
C GLU A 159 3.02 0.86 -24.93
N LEU A 160 2.45 0.38 -23.82
CA LEU A 160 1.66 -0.86 -23.78
C LEU A 160 0.36 -0.73 -24.59
N PHE A 161 -0.27 0.44 -24.56
CA PHE A 161 -1.48 0.74 -25.33
C PHE A 161 -1.19 0.78 -26.83
N ASN A 162 -0.11 1.44 -27.24
CA ASN A 162 0.31 1.47 -28.65
C ASN A 162 0.67 0.07 -29.16
N GLU A 163 1.29 -0.78 -28.33
CA GLU A 163 1.53 -2.19 -28.69
C GLU A 163 0.23 -2.96 -28.98
N LEU A 164 -0.86 -2.68 -28.27
CA LEU A 164 -2.16 -3.27 -28.57
C LEU A 164 -2.71 -2.80 -29.92
N ILE A 165 -2.54 -1.52 -30.26
CA ILE A 165 -2.93 -0.96 -31.55
C ILE A 165 -2.12 -1.61 -32.69
N ASP A 166 -0.81 -1.74 -32.52
CA ASP A 166 0.08 -2.38 -33.49
C ASP A 166 -0.27 -3.86 -33.71
N LEU A 167 -0.81 -4.53 -32.69
CA LEU A 167 -1.36 -5.88 -32.78
C LEU A 167 -2.75 -5.93 -33.49
N GLY A 168 -3.28 -4.79 -33.92
CA GLY A 168 -4.57 -4.66 -34.59
C GLY A 168 -5.77 -4.62 -33.65
N GLN A 169 -5.57 -4.39 -32.35
CA GLN A 169 -6.67 -4.26 -31.40
C GLN A 169 -7.20 -2.82 -31.32
N PHE A 170 -8.43 -2.69 -30.82
CA PHE A 170 -9.07 -1.40 -30.57
C PHE A 170 -9.51 -1.33 -29.09
N PRO A 171 -8.59 -1.04 -28.15
CA PRO A 171 -8.93 -0.99 -26.73
C PRO A 171 -9.90 0.17 -26.46
N LYS A 172 -10.94 -0.09 -25.69
CA LYS A 172 -12.03 0.87 -25.41
C LYS A 172 -11.61 2.10 -24.59
N GLU A 173 -10.49 2.00 -23.87
CA GLU A 173 -10.07 2.97 -22.88
C GLU A 173 -8.55 2.90 -22.70
N ARG A 174 -7.92 4.06 -22.61
CA ARG A 174 -6.48 4.21 -22.33
C ARG A 174 -6.26 4.22 -20.83
N SER A 175 -6.41 3.05 -20.20
CA SER A 175 -6.12 2.82 -18.78
C SER A 175 -5.20 1.63 -18.60
N ASP A 176 -4.41 1.63 -17.54
CA ASP A 176 -3.50 0.53 -17.19
C ASP A 176 -4.24 -0.81 -17.06
N THR A 177 -5.42 -0.78 -16.45
CA THR A 177 -6.24 -1.96 -16.18
C THR A 177 -6.82 -2.56 -17.45
N VAL A 178 -7.38 -1.75 -18.34
CA VAL A 178 -7.90 -2.24 -19.63
C VAL A 178 -6.75 -2.73 -20.50
N THR A 179 -5.65 -1.98 -20.56
CA THR A 179 -4.46 -2.36 -21.33
C THR A 179 -3.90 -3.71 -20.88
N MET A 180 -3.72 -3.92 -19.58
CA MET A 180 -3.22 -5.20 -19.07
C MET A 180 -4.19 -6.35 -19.29
N MET A 181 -5.50 -6.13 -19.09
CA MET A 181 -6.51 -7.16 -19.33
C MET A 181 -6.51 -7.61 -20.80
N GLU A 182 -6.45 -6.67 -21.75
CA GLU A 182 -6.44 -7.00 -23.17
C GLU A 182 -5.09 -7.59 -23.62
N LYS A 183 -3.95 -7.18 -23.05
CA LYS A 183 -2.66 -7.84 -23.31
C LYS A 183 -2.67 -9.31 -22.87
N ILE A 184 -3.19 -9.59 -21.67
CA ILE A 184 -3.33 -10.98 -21.20
C ILE A 184 -4.34 -11.73 -22.05
N GLY A 185 -5.49 -11.11 -22.35
CA GLY A 185 -6.54 -11.68 -23.20
C GLY A 185 -6.06 -12.05 -24.60
N HIS A 186 -5.21 -11.21 -25.21
CA HIS A 186 -4.64 -11.47 -26.52
C HIS A 186 -3.78 -12.73 -26.56
N PHE A 187 -2.82 -12.84 -25.63
CA PHE A 187 -1.94 -14.00 -25.57
C PHE A 187 -2.67 -15.27 -25.11
N LEU A 188 -3.71 -15.13 -24.28
CA LEU A 188 -4.63 -16.22 -23.96
C LEU A 188 -5.36 -16.73 -25.21
N ASP A 189 -5.95 -15.84 -26.00
CA ASP A 189 -6.67 -16.21 -27.22
C ASP A 189 -5.74 -16.92 -28.23
N GLN A 190 -4.50 -16.42 -28.38
CA GLN A 190 -3.50 -17.05 -29.23
C GLN A 190 -3.13 -18.46 -28.75
N GLU A 191 -2.87 -18.65 -27.45
CA GLU A 191 -2.52 -19.98 -26.93
C GLU A 191 -3.68 -20.96 -27.10
N VAL A 192 -4.91 -20.53 -26.84
CA VAL A 192 -6.12 -21.33 -27.08
C VAL A 192 -6.25 -21.68 -28.57
N GLN A 193 -5.98 -20.74 -29.48
CA GLN A 193 -6.04 -21.01 -30.92
C GLN A 193 -4.97 -22.00 -31.37
N VAL A 194 -3.74 -21.86 -30.91
CA VAL A 194 -2.65 -22.79 -31.22
C VAL A 194 -2.98 -24.21 -30.75
N LEU A 195 -3.48 -24.37 -29.52
CA LEU A 195 -3.91 -25.67 -29.01
C LEU A 195 -5.08 -26.24 -29.82
N PHE A 196 -6.06 -25.40 -30.16
CA PHE A 196 -7.19 -25.81 -30.99
C PHE A 196 -6.72 -26.36 -32.34
N ASP A 197 -5.87 -25.63 -33.06
CA ASP A 197 -5.38 -26.02 -34.38
C ASP A 197 -4.54 -27.30 -34.32
N ASN A 198 -3.72 -27.46 -33.27
CA ASN A 198 -2.90 -28.65 -33.07
C ASN A 198 -3.76 -29.89 -32.85
N TYR A 199 -4.74 -29.83 -31.93
CA TYR A 199 -5.63 -30.97 -31.69
C TYR A 199 -6.57 -31.24 -32.88
N LYS A 200 -6.97 -30.19 -33.61
CA LYS A 200 -7.79 -30.34 -34.82
C LYS A 200 -7.05 -31.11 -35.91
N LYS A 201 -5.75 -30.86 -36.10
CA LYS A 201 -4.89 -31.60 -37.04
C LYS A 201 -4.75 -33.08 -36.68
N ILE A 202 -4.81 -33.41 -35.39
CA ILE A 202 -4.71 -34.79 -34.88
C ILE A 202 -6.05 -35.55 -35.02
N GLY A 203 -7.15 -34.85 -35.37
CA GLY A 203 -8.43 -35.46 -35.71
C GLY A 203 -9.49 -35.43 -34.60
N TYR A 204 -9.23 -34.74 -33.48
CA TYR A 204 -10.22 -34.60 -32.41
C TYR A 204 -11.42 -33.75 -32.82
N SER A 205 -12.60 -34.07 -32.26
CA SER A 205 -13.81 -33.28 -32.43
C SER A 205 -13.71 -31.95 -31.67
N ASN A 206 -14.51 -30.95 -32.06
CA ASN A 206 -14.46 -29.64 -31.41
C ASN A 206 -14.85 -29.70 -29.90
N GLN A 207 -15.67 -30.66 -29.51
CA GLN A 207 -16.04 -30.87 -28.11
C GLN A 207 -14.85 -31.42 -27.31
N GLU A 208 -14.21 -32.48 -27.81
CA GLU A 208 -13.00 -33.06 -27.18
C GLU A 208 -11.86 -32.04 -27.10
N ILE A 209 -11.63 -31.27 -28.17
CA ILE A 209 -10.62 -30.21 -28.19
C ILE A 209 -10.87 -29.20 -27.06
N SER A 210 -12.13 -28.83 -26.83
CA SER A 210 -12.49 -27.88 -25.77
C SER A 210 -12.14 -28.41 -24.38
N ASP A 211 -12.20 -29.72 -24.16
CA ASP A 211 -11.78 -30.36 -22.92
C ASP A 211 -10.25 -30.44 -22.83
N TYR A 212 -9.56 -30.89 -23.87
CA TYR A 212 -8.10 -30.97 -23.88
C TYR A 212 -7.42 -29.61 -23.67
N ILE A 213 -7.99 -28.52 -24.21
CA ILE A 213 -7.48 -27.16 -23.98
C ILE A 213 -7.48 -26.82 -22.49
N LYS A 214 -8.48 -27.25 -21.71
CA LYS A 214 -8.56 -26.95 -20.27
C LYS A 214 -7.35 -27.48 -19.49
N ASP A 215 -6.87 -28.67 -19.88
CA ASP A 215 -5.75 -29.35 -19.21
C ASP A 215 -4.39 -28.94 -19.77
N SER A 216 -4.35 -28.46 -21.02
CA SER A 216 -3.11 -28.18 -21.76
C SER A 216 -2.64 -26.74 -21.71
N LEU A 217 -3.42 -25.82 -21.14
CA LEU A 217 -3.08 -24.40 -21.10
C LEU A 217 -1.80 -24.14 -20.29
N ASP A 218 -0.85 -23.44 -20.92
CA ASP A 218 0.34 -22.92 -20.26
C ASP A 218 0.16 -21.44 -19.89
N VAL A 219 -0.42 -21.23 -18.71
CA VAL A 219 -0.65 -19.90 -18.15
C VAL A 219 0.68 -19.15 -17.95
N ASN A 220 1.77 -19.82 -17.56
CA ASN A 220 3.03 -19.12 -17.32
C ASN A 220 3.62 -18.57 -18.63
N LYS A 221 3.53 -19.32 -19.73
CA LYS A 221 3.93 -18.85 -21.07
C LYS A 221 3.10 -17.66 -21.54
N ILE A 222 1.79 -17.65 -21.27
CA ILE A 222 0.92 -16.49 -21.54
C ILE A 222 1.45 -15.27 -20.79
N LEU A 223 1.71 -15.41 -19.48
CA LEU A 223 2.20 -14.33 -18.62
C LEU A 223 3.57 -13.80 -19.05
N GLN A 224 4.52 -14.68 -19.40
CA GLN A 224 5.84 -14.28 -19.93
C GLN A 224 5.72 -13.34 -21.14
N ARG A 225 4.76 -13.63 -22.04
CA ARG A 225 4.50 -12.81 -23.22
C ARG A 225 3.77 -11.51 -22.87
N SER A 226 2.75 -11.59 -22.00
CA SER A 226 1.95 -10.44 -21.58
C SER A 226 2.76 -9.37 -20.85
N PHE A 227 3.73 -9.77 -20.03
CA PHE A 227 4.45 -8.87 -19.12
C PHE A 227 5.82 -8.40 -19.63
N ARG A 228 6.25 -8.83 -20.83
CA ARG A 228 7.62 -8.59 -21.36
C ARG A 228 8.08 -7.13 -21.36
N LYS A 229 7.17 -6.17 -21.58
CA LYS A 229 7.48 -4.73 -21.64
C LYS A 229 6.84 -3.92 -20.52
N VAL A 230 6.26 -4.58 -19.51
CA VAL A 230 5.53 -3.90 -18.45
C VAL A 230 6.51 -3.27 -17.48
N ASP A 231 6.39 -1.95 -17.30
CA ASP A 231 7.17 -1.14 -16.36
C ASP A 231 6.20 -0.56 -15.32
N GLY A 232 6.55 -0.68 -14.04
CA GLY A 232 5.68 -0.29 -12.94
C GLY A 232 5.75 -1.24 -11.75
N GLY A 233 4.89 -1.01 -10.77
CA GLY A 233 4.74 -1.83 -9.57
C GLY A 233 3.39 -2.53 -9.62
N TYR A 234 3.38 -3.85 -9.41
CA TYR A 234 2.14 -4.62 -9.59
C TYR A 234 2.10 -5.93 -8.82
N ALA A 235 0.92 -6.19 -8.25
CA ALA A 235 0.45 -7.50 -7.84
C ALA A 235 -0.91 -7.75 -8.50
N ILE A 236 -0.94 -8.56 -9.57
CA ILE A 236 -2.13 -8.81 -10.40
C ILE A 236 -2.56 -10.27 -10.23
N MET A 237 -3.87 -10.48 -10.08
CA MET A 237 -4.50 -11.78 -10.05
C MET A 237 -5.47 -11.95 -11.21
N GLY A 238 -5.51 -13.16 -11.77
CA GLY A 238 -6.40 -13.54 -12.85
C GLY A 238 -7.07 -14.89 -12.59
N MET A 239 -8.31 -15.04 -13.04
CA MET A 239 -9.02 -16.32 -13.12
C MET A 239 -9.50 -16.54 -14.56
N LEU A 240 -9.18 -17.69 -15.11
CA LEU A 240 -9.71 -18.14 -16.39
C LEU A 240 -11.09 -18.75 -16.20
N GLY A 241 -11.91 -18.73 -17.25
CA GLY A 241 -13.23 -19.35 -17.20
C GLY A 241 -13.20 -20.86 -16.93
N THR A 242 -12.10 -21.52 -17.27
CA THR A 242 -11.87 -22.96 -17.02
C THR A 242 -11.56 -23.26 -15.55
N GLY A 243 -11.16 -22.26 -14.76
CA GLY A 243 -10.85 -22.40 -13.34
C GLY A 243 -9.36 -22.33 -12.99
N GLU A 244 -8.48 -22.36 -13.99
CA GLU A 244 -7.08 -22.01 -13.76
C GLU A 244 -6.96 -20.54 -13.34
N SER A 245 -5.98 -20.24 -12.51
CA SER A 245 -5.80 -18.90 -11.96
C SER A 245 -4.34 -18.60 -11.76
N PHE A 246 -4.01 -17.31 -11.70
CA PHE A 246 -2.65 -16.85 -11.51
C PHE A 246 -2.59 -15.61 -10.62
N ILE A 247 -1.46 -15.44 -9.96
CA ILE A 247 -1.04 -14.20 -9.31
C ILE A 247 0.36 -13.89 -9.81
N VAL A 248 0.61 -12.69 -10.30
CA VAL A 248 1.92 -12.22 -10.73
C VAL A 248 2.37 -11.05 -9.88
N ARG A 249 3.67 -11.01 -9.61
CA ARG A 249 4.31 -9.92 -8.85
C ARG A 249 5.45 -9.32 -9.65
N ASP A 250 5.57 -7.99 -9.59
CA ASP A 250 6.57 -7.24 -10.35
C ASP A 250 8.03 -7.70 -10.08
N PRO A 251 8.96 -7.53 -11.04
CA PRO A 251 10.35 -7.96 -10.93
C PRO A 251 11.13 -7.41 -9.74
N ASN A 252 10.76 -6.24 -9.22
CA ASN A 252 11.41 -5.60 -8.08
C ASN A 252 10.70 -5.93 -6.74
N GLY A 253 9.54 -6.57 -6.82
CA GLY A 253 8.62 -6.86 -5.73
C GLY A 253 8.06 -5.63 -5.01
N ILE A 254 7.88 -4.52 -5.74
CA ILE A 254 7.38 -3.25 -5.23
C ILE A 254 6.07 -3.42 -4.47
N ARG A 255 5.10 -4.17 -5.04
CA ARG A 255 3.78 -4.40 -4.44
C ARG A 255 3.72 -5.71 -3.66
N PRO A 256 3.15 -5.75 -2.44
CA PRO A 256 3.14 -6.97 -1.65
C PRO A 256 2.08 -7.98 -2.13
N ALA A 257 2.45 -9.26 -2.09
CA ALA A 257 1.55 -10.38 -2.31
C ALA A 257 2.01 -11.59 -1.48
N PHE A 258 1.17 -12.05 -0.57
CA PHE A 258 1.44 -13.19 0.31
C PHE A 258 0.51 -14.34 -0.02
N TYR A 259 1.00 -15.57 0.09
CA TYR A 259 0.23 -16.78 -0.16
C TYR A 259 0.38 -17.81 0.96
N TYR A 260 -0.65 -18.65 1.06
CA TYR A 260 -0.68 -19.86 1.88
C TYR A 260 -1.42 -20.93 1.09
N PHE A 261 -0.96 -22.19 1.17
CA PHE A 261 -1.78 -23.31 0.72
C PHE A 261 -1.53 -24.58 1.52
N ASP A 262 -2.56 -25.41 1.57
CA ASP A 262 -2.55 -26.76 2.12
C ASP A 262 -3.39 -27.68 1.23
N ASP A 263 -3.70 -28.90 1.64
CA ASP A 263 -4.50 -29.86 0.87
C ASP A 263 -5.95 -29.43 0.59
N GLU A 264 -6.43 -28.38 1.24
CA GLU A 264 -7.80 -27.89 1.14
C GLU A 264 -7.90 -26.56 0.42
N VAL A 265 -6.95 -25.65 0.58
CA VAL A 265 -7.12 -24.28 0.07
C VAL A 265 -5.82 -23.70 -0.43
N VAL A 266 -5.94 -22.81 -1.43
CA VAL A 266 -4.91 -21.82 -1.76
C VAL A 266 -5.49 -20.45 -1.46
N ALA A 267 -4.76 -19.63 -0.72
CA ALA A 267 -5.15 -18.28 -0.36
C ALA A 267 -4.03 -17.30 -0.74
N VAL A 268 -4.40 -16.16 -1.32
CA VAL A 268 -3.47 -15.04 -1.57
C VAL A 268 -4.10 -13.74 -1.08
N ALA A 269 -3.29 -12.87 -0.50
CA ALA A 269 -3.69 -11.55 -0.02
C ALA A 269 -2.54 -10.54 -0.15
N SER A 270 -2.85 -9.25 -0.16
CA SER A 270 -1.83 -8.18 -0.07
C SER A 270 -1.11 -8.16 1.28
N GLU A 271 -1.75 -8.66 2.36
CA GLU A 271 -1.19 -8.67 3.71
C GLU A 271 -1.21 -10.07 4.35
N ARG A 272 -0.05 -10.48 4.90
CA ARG A 272 0.11 -11.73 5.65
C ARG A 272 -0.86 -11.86 6.84
N PRO A 273 -1.08 -10.86 7.72
CA PRO A 273 -2.01 -10.98 8.84
C PRO A 273 -3.46 -11.29 8.44
N ALA A 274 -3.88 -10.89 7.22
CA ALA A 274 -5.20 -11.21 6.70
C ALA A 274 -5.37 -12.73 6.49
N ILE A 275 -4.36 -13.39 5.91
CA ILE A 275 -4.34 -14.85 5.74
C ILE A 275 -4.31 -15.55 7.09
N GLN A 276 -3.42 -15.12 8.00
CA GLN A 276 -3.32 -15.72 9.34
C GLN A 276 -4.64 -15.66 10.09
N THR A 277 -5.34 -14.52 10.03
CA THR A 277 -6.65 -14.37 10.69
C THR A 277 -7.73 -15.20 10.00
N ALA A 278 -7.73 -15.24 8.65
CA ALA A 278 -8.77 -15.93 7.91
C ALA A 278 -8.66 -17.46 8.02
N PHE A 279 -7.44 -18.01 8.11
CA PHE A 279 -7.18 -19.45 8.07
C PHE A 279 -6.61 -20.03 9.36
N GLY A 280 -6.24 -19.21 10.35
CA GLY A 280 -5.70 -19.68 11.62
C GLY A 280 -4.28 -20.24 11.50
N VAL A 281 -3.47 -19.70 10.58
CA VAL A 281 -2.14 -20.22 10.23
C VAL A 281 -1.01 -19.45 10.89
N ARG A 282 0.15 -20.09 11.07
CA ARG A 282 1.30 -19.48 11.75
C ARG A 282 2.06 -18.59 10.78
N PHE A 283 2.86 -17.69 11.34
CA PHE A 283 3.70 -16.76 10.56
C PHE A 283 4.57 -17.48 9.51
N LYS A 284 5.19 -18.61 9.89
CA LYS A 284 6.09 -19.38 9.03
C LYS A 284 5.41 -20.10 7.87
N ASP A 285 4.08 -20.27 7.93
CA ASP A 285 3.32 -20.99 6.91
C ASP A 285 2.85 -20.04 5.79
N VAL A 286 2.98 -18.72 5.98
CA VAL A 286 2.58 -17.71 4.98
C VAL A 286 3.81 -17.13 4.31
N HIS A 287 3.91 -17.34 3.01
CA HIS A 287 5.06 -16.97 2.20
C HIS A 287 4.75 -15.79 1.30
N GLU A 288 5.78 -15.14 0.79
CA GLU A 288 5.64 -14.04 -0.17
C GLU A 288 5.81 -14.58 -1.59
N VAL A 289 5.00 -14.08 -2.54
CA VAL A 289 5.23 -14.38 -3.97
C VAL A 289 6.58 -13.75 -4.35
N PRO A 290 7.56 -14.52 -4.86
CA PRO A 290 8.87 -13.95 -5.18
C PRO A 290 8.80 -12.87 -6.28
N PRO A 291 9.71 -11.89 -6.30
CA PRO A 291 9.78 -10.91 -7.39
C PRO A 291 9.94 -11.57 -8.76
N GLY A 292 9.22 -11.08 -9.78
CA GLY A 292 9.25 -11.62 -11.14
C GLY A 292 8.64 -13.02 -11.30
N HIS A 293 7.97 -13.53 -10.26
CA HIS A 293 7.32 -14.85 -10.28
C HIS A 293 5.80 -14.75 -10.38
N SER A 294 5.24 -15.81 -10.97
CA SER A 294 3.83 -16.12 -10.98
C SER A 294 3.56 -17.27 -10.00
N LEU A 295 2.46 -17.19 -9.27
CA LEU A 295 1.82 -18.32 -8.60
C LEU A 295 0.64 -18.73 -9.46
N VAL A 296 0.74 -19.88 -10.13
CA VAL A 296 -0.31 -20.47 -10.96
C VAL A 296 -0.99 -21.58 -10.18
N VAL A 297 -2.32 -21.57 -10.14
CA VAL A 297 -3.12 -22.67 -9.61
C VAL A 297 -3.84 -23.35 -10.77
N LYS A 298 -3.45 -24.60 -11.03
CA LYS A 298 -3.97 -25.43 -12.11
C LYS A 298 -5.41 -25.88 -11.78
N LEU A 299 -6.11 -26.41 -12.79
CA LEU A 299 -7.49 -26.87 -12.66
C LEU A 299 -7.66 -27.90 -11.53
N ASP A 300 -6.74 -28.87 -11.47
CA ASP A 300 -6.66 -29.93 -10.46
C ASP A 300 -6.25 -29.42 -9.05
N GLY A 301 -5.97 -28.13 -8.90
CA GLY A 301 -5.57 -27.51 -7.64
C GLY A 301 -4.08 -27.66 -7.30
N ARG A 302 -3.23 -28.15 -8.22
CA ARG A 302 -1.77 -28.03 -8.06
C ARG A 302 -1.34 -26.57 -8.13
N VAL A 303 -0.38 -26.21 -7.30
CA VAL A 303 0.22 -24.87 -7.23
C VAL A 303 1.61 -24.93 -7.83
N GLU A 304 1.90 -24.01 -8.75
CA GLU A 304 3.21 -23.85 -9.37
C GLU A 304 3.67 -22.41 -9.16
N ILE A 305 4.91 -22.24 -8.66
CA ILE A 305 5.54 -20.93 -8.54
C ILE A 305 6.68 -20.89 -9.55
N LYS A 306 6.56 -20.05 -10.58
CA LYS A 306 7.48 -20.03 -11.73
C LYS A 306 7.86 -18.60 -12.09
N PRO A 307 9.09 -18.35 -12.56
CA PRO A 307 9.46 -17.05 -13.09
C PRO A 307 8.68 -16.76 -14.39
N PHE A 308 8.11 -15.56 -14.50
CA PHE A 308 7.59 -15.02 -15.76
C PHE A 308 8.47 -13.89 -16.31
N ALA A 309 9.33 -13.32 -15.46
CA ALA A 309 10.31 -12.32 -15.80
C ALA A 309 11.61 -12.59 -15.02
N GLU A 310 12.71 -12.00 -15.47
CA GLU A 310 13.95 -12.00 -14.70
C GLU A 310 13.75 -11.18 -13.41
N ALA A 311 14.19 -11.72 -12.28
CA ALA A 311 14.09 -11.02 -11.01
C ALA A 311 15.07 -9.84 -10.98
N ALA A 312 14.57 -8.65 -10.63
CA ALA A 312 15.37 -7.46 -10.47
C ALA A 312 15.82 -7.28 -9.01
N PRO A 313 16.75 -6.36 -8.71
CA PRO A 313 17.08 -6.03 -7.33
C PRO A 313 15.84 -5.67 -6.51
N LYS A 314 15.72 -6.29 -5.34
CA LYS A 314 14.58 -6.08 -4.44
C LYS A 314 14.51 -4.62 -4.03
N LYS A 315 13.40 -3.97 -4.36
CA LYS A 315 13.10 -2.57 -4.03
C LYS A 315 11.68 -2.48 -3.52
N TYR A 316 11.40 -3.26 -2.48
CA TYR A 316 10.10 -3.28 -1.80
C TYR A 316 9.76 -1.88 -1.27
N CYS A 317 8.50 -1.46 -1.41
CA CYS A 317 8.08 -0.14 -0.97
C CYS A 317 8.28 0.03 0.54
N SER A 318 9.23 0.85 0.97
CA SER A 318 9.46 1.12 2.40
C SER A 318 8.25 1.78 3.09
N PHE A 319 7.38 2.45 2.34
CA PHE A 319 6.18 3.11 2.86
C PHE A 319 5.12 2.10 3.34
N GLU A 320 5.15 0.88 2.81
CA GLU A 320 4.37 -0.23 3.36
C GLU A 320 4.73 -0.49 4.82
N ASN A 321 6.03 -0.48 5.11
CA ASN A 321 6.55 -0.75 6.45
C ASN A 321 6.41 0.46 7.37
N ILE A 322 6.57 1.69 6.86
CA ILE A 322 6.42 2.92 7.65
C ILE A 322 4.94 3.14 8.03
N TYR A 323 4.01 2.98 7.08
CA TYR A 323 2.65 3.48 7.24
C TYR A 323 1.53 2.52 6.77
N PHE A 324 1.55 2.05 5.51
CA PHE A 324 0.35 1.49 4.87
C PHE A 324 -0.07 0.11 5.39
N SER A 325 0.89 -0.81 5.51
CA SER A 325 0.60 -2.14 6.00
C SER A 325 0.26 -2.10 7.48
N ARG A 326 -0.53 -3.07 7.94
CA ARG A 326 -0.84 -3.16 9.36
C ARG A 326 0.42 -3.47 10.15
N GLY A 327 0.62 -2.72 11.24
CA GLY A 327 1.73 -2.92 12.17
C GLY A 327 1.65 -4.23 12.97
N ASN A 328 0.63 -5.08 12.78
CA ASN A 328 0.53 -6.38 13.43
C ASN A 328 1.16 -7.53 12.62
N ASP A 329 1.75 -7.24 11.45
CA ASP A 329 2.72 -8.15 10.84
C ASP A 329 4.03 -8.13 11.62
N ARG A 330 4.59 -9.30 11.95
CA ARG A 330 5.81 -9.40 12.76
C ARG A 330 6.98 -8.62 12.18
N SER A 331 7.17 -8.64 10.87
CA SER A 331 8.34 -8.03 10.23
C SER A 331 8.20 -6.51 10.29
N ILE A 332 7.04 -5.99 9.89
CA ILE A 332 6.71 -4.56 9.94
C ILE A 332 6.73 -4.04 11.38
N TYR A 333 6.22 -4.80 12.34
CA TYR A 333 6.24 -4.43 13.76
C TYR A 333 7.66 -4.19 14.27
N LEU A 334 8.58 -5.11 13.98
CA LEU A 334 9.98 -5.01 14.40
C LEU A 334 10.71 -3.88 13.67
N GLU A 335 10.46 -3.70 12.37
CA GLU A 335 11.03 -2.59 11.58
C GLU A 335 10.57 -1.23 12.11
N ARG A 336 9.27 -1.05 12.37
CA ARG A 336 8.72 0.18 12.98
C ARG A 336 9.33 0.47 14.33
N LYS A 337 9.45 -0.53 15.20
CA LYS A 337 10.15 -0.35 16.47
C LYS A 337 11.59 0.11 16.25
N LYS A 338 12.31 -0.51 15.30
CA LYS A 338 13.69 -0.12 15.03
C LYS A 338 13.82 1.31 14.52
N LEU A 339 12.88 1.75 13.66
CA LEU A 339 12.81 3.14 13.20
C LEU A 339 12.72 4.14 14.36
N GLY A 340 11.91 3.83 15.39
CA GLY A 340 11.82 4.69 16.57
C GLY A 340 13.02 4.61 17.50
N GLU A 341 13.54 3.40 17.75
CA GLU A 341 14.69 3.19 18.63
C GLU A 341 15.91 4.02 18.20
N GLN A 342 16.17 4.07 16.88
CA GLN A 342 17.32 4.80 16.32
C GLN A 342 17.20 6.32 16.46
N LEU A 343 15.99 6.86 16.66
CA LEU A 343 15.75 8.29 16.82
C LEU A 343 16.02 8.79 18.25
N ALA A 344 16.20 7.88 19.22
CA ALA A 344 16.40 8.26 20.61
C ALA A 344 17.61 9.19 20.83
N ILE A 345 18.77 8.89 20.23
CA ILE A 345 19.98 9.70 20.41
C ILE A 345 19.81 11.11 19.79
N PRO A 346 19.44 11.27 18.51
CA PRO A 346 19.22 12.59 17.93
C PRO A 346 18.19 13.45 18.67
N ILE A 347 17.16 12.82 19.25
CA ILE A 347 16.17 13.53 20.08
C ILE A 347 16.81 14.01 21.39
N LEU A 348 17.55 13.14 22.09
CA LEU A 348 18.18 13.47 23.36
C LEU A 348 19.19 14.61 23.22
N GLU A 349 19.94 14.64 22.12
CA GLU A 349 20.83 15.77 21.79
C GLU A 349 20.04 17.08 21.66
N LYS A 350 18.86 17.07 21.00
CA LYS A 350 18.01 18.26 20.83
C LYS A 350 17.32 18.75 22.11
N VAL A 351 17.19 17.91 23.13
CA VAL A 351 16.66 18.27 24.46
C VAL A 351 17.76 18.35 25.53
N ASN A 352 19.04 18.30 25.13
CA ASN A 352 20.19 18.33 26.04
C ASN A 352 20.12 17.27 27.14
N TYR A 353 19.60 16.08 26.83
CA TYR A 353 19.40 14.98 27.78
C TYR A 353 18.53 15.36 29.01
N ASP A 354 17.67 16.38 28.90
CA ASP A 354 16.71 16.75 29.95
C ASP A 354 15.51 15.80 29.97
N PHE A 355 15.59 14.73 30.76
CA PHE A 355 14.50 13.77 30.92
C PHE A 355 13.36 14.26 31.84
N GLU A 356 13.62 15.26 32.69
CA GLU A 356 12.68 15.74 33.70
C GLU A 356 11.62 16.66 33.07
N ASN A 357 12.07 17.59 32.24
CA ASN A 357 11.23 18.58 31.56
C ASN A 357 10.95 18.22 30.09
N THR A 358 11.11 16.95 29.70
CA THR A 358 10.74 16.48 28.36
C THR A 358 9.61 15.46 28.44
N VAL A 359 8.51 15.74 27.75
CA VAL A 359 7.36 14.83 27.62
C VAL A 359 7.39 14.18 26.25
N PHE A 360 7.52 12.86 26.23
CA PHE A 360 7.50 12.05 25.01
C PHE A 360 6.08 11.54 24.73
N ALA A 361 5.59 11.76 23.51
CA ALA A 361 4.28 11.29 23.07
C ALA A 361 4.31 10.90 21.58
N TYR A 362 3.18 10.46 21.05
CA TYR A 362 3.00 10.17 19.63
C TYR A 362 1.69 10.74 19.09
N ILE A 363 1.62 10.92 17.78
CA ILE A 363 0.41 11.31 17.05
C ILE A 363 -0.33 10.03 16.64
N PRO A 364 -1.57 9.78 17.14
CA PRO A 364 -2.24 8.52 16.87
C PRO A 364 -2.73 8.36 15.42
N ASN A 365 -2.79 7.14 14.87
CA ASN A 365 -2.56 5.84 15.54
C ASN A 365 -1.31 5.11 15.04
N THR A 366 -0.85 5.37 13.81
CA THR A 366 0.17 4.52 13.15
C THR A 366 1.55 4.65 13.78
N ALA A 367 1.90 5.83 14.30
CA ALA A 367 3.18 6.11 14.95
C ALA A 367 3.39 5.32 16.26
N GLU A 368 2.35 4.71 16.84
CA GLU A 368 2.39 4.02 18.13
C GLU A 368 3.49 2.94 18.21
N THR A 369 3.62 2.09 17.19
CA THR A 369 4.64 1.02 17.21
C THR A 369 6.05 1.58 17.17
N ALA A 370 6.26 2.64 16.39
CA ALA A 370 7.55 3.29 16.32
C ALA A 370 7.84 4.05 17.63
N PHE A 371 6.83 4.64 18.26
CA PHE A 371 6.96 5.26 19.58
C PHE A 371 7.36 4.28 20.67
N TYR A 372 6.84 3.04 20.67
CA TYR A 372 7.33 2.01 21.61
C TYR A 372 8.81 1.68 21.38
N GLY A 373 9.26 1.65 20.13
CA GLY A 373 10.67 1.53 19.82
C GLY A 373 11.50 2.71 20.32
N LEU A 374 10.98 3.94 20.18
CA LEU A 374 11.62 5.13 20.70
C LEU A 374 11.78 5.06 22.23
N ILE A 375 10.75 4.62 22.96
CA ILE A 375 10.82 4.44 24.42
C ILE A 375 11.96 3.47 24.78
N GLU A 376 12.07 2.33 24.09
CA GLU A 376 13.17 1.37 24.33
C GLU A 376 14.55 1.99 24.09
N GLY A 377 14.68 2.82 23.05
CA GLY A 377 15.89 3.58 22.78
C GLY A 377 16.20 4.61 23.87
N LEU A 378 15.20 5.36 24.34
CA LEU A 378 15.33 6.37 25.39
C LEU A 378 15.70 5.73 26.74
N GLU A 379 15.05 4.63 27.11
CA GLU A 379 15.36 3.89 28.35
C GLU A 379 16.78 3.35 28.35
N LYS A 380 17.26 2.84 27.20
CA LYS A 380 18.65 2.41 27.04
C LYS A 380 19.64 3.54 27.29
N GLN A 381 19.38 4.72 26.74
CA GLN A 381 20.23 5.90 26.97
C GLN A 381 20.14 6.42 28.40
N LEU A 382 18.94 6.44 28.97
CA LEU A 382 18.73 6.83 30.38
C LEU A 382 19.50 5.90 31.32
N ASN A 383 19.55 4.60 31.05
CA ASN A 383 20.32 3.66 31.85
C ASN A 383 21.83 3.93 31.79
N GLU A 384 22.37 4.32 30.63
CA GLU A 384 23.77 4.76 30.55
C GLU A 384 24.01 6.07 31.32
N VAL A 385 23.10 7.04 31.25
CA VAL A 385 23.17 8.28 32.05
C VAL A 385 23.16 7.96 33.55
N LYS A 386 22.22 7.13 34.02
CA LYS A 386 22.15 6.69 35.42
C LYS A 386 23.44 6.00 35.85
N LYS A 387 23.98 5.11 35.02
CA LYS A 387 25.25 4.42 35.28
C LYS A 387 26.41 5.41 35.43
N GLN A 388 26.53 6.40 34.55
CA GLN A 388 27.58 7.41 34.66
C GLN A 388 27.43 8.25 35.94
N GLN A 389 26.20 8.68 36.28
CA GLN A 389 25.93 9.42 37.52
C GLN A 389 26.27 8.60 38.77
N ILE A 390 25.94 7.30 38.78
CA ILE A 390 26.28 6.39 39.88
C ILE A 390 27.80 6.24 40.00
N LEU A 391 28.52 6.07 38.89
CA LEU A 391 29.98 5.97 38.89
C LEU A 391 30.64 7.26 39.39
N GLN A 392 30.08 8.43 39.05
CA GLN A 392 30.57 9.74 39.51
C GLN A 392 30.37 9.97 41.02
N LEU A 393 29.39 9.32 41.65
CA LEU A 393 29.22 9.40 43.11
C LEU A 393 30.41 8.77 43.85
N GLY A 394 31.06 7.76 43.28
CA GLY A 394 32.22 7.09 43.88
C GLY A 394 31.96 6.66 45.32
N GLU A 395 32.87 7.02 46.23
CA GLU A 395 32.75 6.74 47.67
C GLU A 395 31.67 7.58 48.38
N ASN A 396 31.16 8.65 47.75
CA ASN A 396 30.13 9.54 48.32
C ASN A 396 28.70 9.03 48.11
N ILE A 397 28.53 7.79 47.65
CA ILE A 397 27.21 7.20 47.44
C ILE A 397 26.44 7.08 48.75
N ASN A 398 25.22 7.59 48.79
CA ASN A 398 24.31 7.44 49.92
C ASN A 398 22.90 7.06 49.42
N PRO A 399 22.03 6.52 50.30
CA PRO A 399 20.72 6.05 49.88
C PRO A 399 19.85 7.12 49.21
N GLN A 400 20.00 8.40 49.59
CA GLN A 400 19.20 9.49 49.04
C GLN A 400 19.67 9.88 47.63
N SER A 401 20.98 10.06 47.43
CA SER A 401 21.54 10.38 46.10
C SER A 401 21.34 9.23 45.12
N LEU A 402 21.50 7.99 45.56
CA LEU A 402 21.21 6.82 44.75
C LEU A 402 19.73 6.74 44.37
N LYS A 403 18.81 6.99 45.32
CA LYS A 403 17.38 7.00 45.04
C LYS A 403 17.00 8.05 43.99
N GLN A 404 17.54 9.27 44.10
CA GLN A 404 17.30 10.33 43.11
C GLN A 404 17.68 9.90 41.68
N ILE A 405 18.82 9.22 41.51
CA ILE A 405 19.26 8.72 40.19
C ILE A 405 18.34 7.59 39.71
N LEU A 406 17.98 6.65 40.60
CA LEU A 406 17.12 5.52 40.24
C LEU A 406 15.70 5.95 39.87
N ASP A 407 15.18 6.99 40.52
CA ASP A 407 13.85 7.57 40.31
C ASP A 407 13.73 8.31 38.95
N LEU A 408 14.84 8.67 38.30
CA LEU A 408 14.81 9.22 36.94
C LEU A 408 14.08 8.25 36.00
N LYS A 409 13.18 8.76 35.18
CA LYS A 409 12.41 7.95 34.23
C LYS A 409 12.16 8.73 32.95
N VAL A 410 11.94 8.01 31.86
CA VAL A 410 11.43 8.62 30.62
C VAL A 410 9.98 9.03 30.89
N ARG A 411 9.67 10.33 30.78
CA ARG A 411 8.32 10.83 30.99
C ARG A 411 7.51 10.69 29.70
N THR A 412 6.69 9.66 29.64
CA THR A 412 5.83 9.35 28.49
C THR A 412 4.37 9.65 28.80
N GLU A 413 3.67 10.31 27.89
CA GLU A 413 2.25 10.64 28.07
C GLU A 413 1.44 10.39 26.80
N LYS A 414 0.15 10.04 26.97
CA LYS A 414 -0.80 10.06 25.86
C LYS A 414 -1.34 11.47 25.68
N LEU A 415 -0.53 12.34 25.09
CA LEU A 415 -0.89 13.75 24.93
C LEU A 415 -1.95 13.98 23.87
N VAL A 416 -1.82 13.37 22.69
CA VAL A 416 -2.74 13.60 21.57
C VAL A 416 -3.79 12.49 21.53
N VAL A 417 -5.05 12.88 21.45
CA VAL A 417 -6.20 11.98 21.32
C VAL A 417 -6.86 12.26 19.97
N LYS A 418 -7.16 11.19 19.22
CA LYS A 418 -7.80 11.30 17.90
C LYS A 418 -9.28 10.95 18.01
N ASP A 419 -10.14 11.92 17.73
CA ASP A 419 -11.59 11.74 17.82
C ASP A 419 -12.17 11.31 16.46
N ALA A 420 -12.31 10.00 16.27
CA ALA A 420 -12.60 9.39 14.97
C ALA A 420 -14.05 9.58 14.45
N LYS A 421 -14.92 10.27 15.20
CA LYS A 421 -16.38 10.29 14.96
C LYS A 421 -16.99 11.63 14.55
N ILE A 422 -16.22 12.71 14.42
CA ILE A 422 -16.76 14.00 13.97
C ILE A 422 -17.06 13.92 12.46
N ARG A 423 -18.26 13.45 12.10
CA ARG A 423 -18.80 13.53 10.74
C ARG A 423 -19.55 14.86 10.61
N THR A 424 -19.13 15.70 9.67
CA THR A 424 -19.82 16.97 9.38
C THR A 424 -21.17 16.66 8.71
N PHE A 425 -22.25 16.67 9.48
CA PHE A 425 -23.60 16.63 8.94
C PHE A 425 -23.98 18.06 8.54
N ILE A 426 -23.77 18.39 7.26
CA ILE A 426 -24.21 19.63 6.60
C ILE A 426 -23.52 20.90 7.15
N ALA A 427 -22.40 21.29 6.53
CA ALA A 427 -21.72 22.55 6.81
C ALA A 427 -21.04 23.05 5.51
N ASP A 428 -21.01 24.37 5.29
CA ASP A 428 -20.28 24.99 4.18
C ASP A 428 -18.76 24.76 4.27
N ASP A 429 -18.00 25.04 3.21
CA ASP A 429 -16.57 24.71 3.18
C ASP A 429 -15.73 25.44 4.25
N ALA A 430 -16.21 26.60 4.74
CA ALA A 430 -15.56 27.35 5.82
C ALA A 430 -15.77 26.68 7.19
N SER A 431 -17.01 26.31 7.52
CA SER A 431 -17.36 25.61 8.77
C SER A 431 -16.83 24.16 8.82
N ARG A 432 -16.61 23.53 7.66
CA ARG A 432 -15.88 22.25 7.56
C ARG A 432 -14.42 22.36 7.98
N GLY A 433 -13.72 23.42 7.58
CA GLY A 433 -12.32 23.64 7.96
C GLY A 433 -12.13 23.77 9.46
N GLU A 434 -13.06 24.48 10.12
CA GLU A 434 -13.06 24.70 11.57
C GLU A 434 -13.35 23.40 12.35
N LEU A 435 -14.36 22.62 11.95
CA LEU A 435 -14.66 21.32 12.57
C LEU A 435 -13.57 20.25 12.32
N MET A 436 -12.89 20.30 11.17
CA MET A 436 -11.75 19.42 10.88
C MET A 436 -10.50 19.75 11.70
N SER A 437 -10.39 20.98 12.21
CA SER A 437 -9.31 21.37 13.14
C SER A 437 -9.44 20.70 14.51
N HIS A 438 -10.66 20.26 14.89
CA HIS A 438 -10.97 19.58 16.16
C HIS A 438 -10.96 18.05 16.10
N VAL A 439 -10.40 17.45 15.05
CA VAL A 439 -10.23 15.98 14.97
C VAL A 439 -9.26 15.45 16.03
N TYR A 440 -8.40 16.34 16.55
CA TYR A 440 -7.50 16.05 17.65
C TYR A 440 -7.89 16.84 18.89
N ASP A 441 -7.76 16.18 20.03
CA ASP A 441 -7.79 16.80 21.34
C ASP A 441 -6.51 16.45 22.09
N VAL A 442 -6.30 17.08 23.26
CA VAL A 442 -5.14 16.85 24.10
C VAL A 442 -5.51 16.50 25.54
N THR A 443 -4.61 15.79 26.22
CA THR A 443 -4.71 15.57 27.67
C THR A 443 -4.22 16.81 28.41
N TYR A 444 -5.15 17.57 29.00
CA TYR A 444 -4.84 18.81 29.74
C TYR A 444 -4.30 18.53 31.15
N GLY A 445 -3.46 19.44 31.66
CA GLY A 445 -2.98 19.43 33.06
C GLY A 445 -1.81 18.49 33.36
N VAL A 446 -1.30 17.76 32.36
CA VAL A 446 -0.13 16.86 32.52
C VAL A 446 1.18 17.47 32.01
N VAL A 447 1.13 18.67 31.43
CA VAL A 447 2.27 19.44 30.93
C VAL A 447 2.47 20.65 31.85
N ASN A 448 3.72 20.90 32.26
CA ASN A 448 4.11 22.08 33.00
C ASN A 448 4.28 23.25 32.03
N ASN A 449 3.37 24.23 32.14
CA ASN A 449 3.35 25.40 31.28
C ASN A 449 4.70 26.13 31.27
N ASP A 450 5.13 26.52 30.08
CA ASP A 450 6.35 27.30 29.78
C ASP A 450 7.68 26.65 30.23
N ILE A 451 7.63 25.40 30.73
CA ILE A 451 8.78 24.63 31.20
C ILE A 451 9.02 23.44 30.28
N ASP A 452 8.00 22.61 30.07
CA ASP A 452 8.15 21.33 29.41
C ASP A 452 8.42 21.48 27.89
N THR A 453 9.30 20.63 27.36
CA THR A 453 9.47 20.37 25.94
C THR A 453 8.64 19.16 25.54
N LEU A 454 7.82 19.30 24.50
CA LEU A 454 7.03 18.19 23.97
C LEU A 454 7.74 17.57 22.78
N VAL A 455 8.02 16.26 22.83
CA VAL A 455 8.55 15.49 21.71
C VAL A 455 7.45 14.55 21.22
N LEU A 456 6.94 14.79 20.01
CA LEU A 456 5.86 13.98 19.44
C LEU A 456 6.31 13.23 18.20
N MET A 457 6.16 11.91 18.25
CA MET A 457 6.44 11.04 17.13
C MET A 457 5.26 10.97 16.16
N ASP A 458 5.51 11.20 14.88
CA ASP A 458 4.60 10.97 13.76
C ASP A 458 5.17 9.93 12.80
N ASP A 459 4.31 9.33 11.98
CA ASP A 459 4.75 8.36 10.98
C ASP A 459 5.55 9.06 9.85
N SER A 460 5.00 10.14 9.30
CA SER A 460 5.51 10.84 8.13
C SER A 460 4.94 12.26 8.02
N ILE A 461 5.62 13.13 7.25
CA ILE A 461 5.14 14.48 6.94
C ILE A 461 5.16 14.67 5.41
N VAL A 462 3.98 14.81 4.81
CA VAL A 462 3.83 14.91 3.33
C VAL A 462 3.59 16.35 2.90
N ARG A 463 2.41 16.91 3.17
CA ARG A 463 2.04 18.28 2.78
C ARG A 463 2.23 19.27 3.93
N GLY A 464 2.26 18.76 5.17
CA GLY A 464 2.42 19.52 6.39
C GLY A 464 1.17 20.30 6.80
N THR A 465 0.08 20.21 6.04
CA THR A 465 -1.14 20.99 6.26
C THR A 465 -1.79 20.62 7.58
N THR A 466 -1.86 19.34 7.91
CA THR A 466 -2.43 18.92 9.19
C THR A 466 -1.58 19.30 10.37
N LEU A 467 -0.28 19.10 10.25
CA LEU A 467 0.63 19.45 11.33
C LEU A 467 0.43 20.92 11.70
N LYS A 468 0.40 21.79 10.68
CA LYS A 468 0.10 23.22 10.80
C LYS A 468 -1.30 23.52 11.34
N GLN A 469 -2.36 22.97 10.73
CA GLN A 469 -3.73 23.42 10.96
C GLN A 469 -4.40 22.76 12.17
N SER A 470 -4.00 21.55 12.54
CA SER A 470 -4.68 20.77 13.60
C SER A 470 -3.76 20.45 14.76
N VAL A 471 -2.63 19.78 14.51
CA VAL A 471 -1.82 19.19 15.58
C VAL A 471 -1.09 20.27 16.38
N LEU A 472 -0.38 21.20 15.73
CA LEU A 472 0.36 22.24 16.46
C LEU A 472 -0.58 23.23 17.16
N ASN A 473 -1.73 23.53 16.55
CA ASN A 473 -2.76 24.40 17.15
C ASN A 473 -3.40 23.79 18.40
N ILE A 474 -3.62 22.48 18.46
CA ILE A 474 -4.16 21.86 19.68
C ILE A 474 -3.08 21.72 20.75
N LEU A 475 -1.84 21.38 20.37
CA LEU A 475 -0.72 21.28 21.31
C LEU A 475 -0.35 22.63 21.94
N SER A 476 -0.58 23.76 21.26
CA SER A 476 -0.36 25.08 21.85
C SER A 476 -1.25 25.38 23.04
N LYS A 477 -2.37 24.67 23.21
CA LYS A 477 -3.23 24.79 24.39
C LYS A 477 -2.62 24.15 25.65
N LEU A 478 -1.51 23.44 25.51
CA LEU A 478 -0.73 22.89 26.63
C LEU A 478 0.37 23.84 27.09
N PHE A 479 0.51 25.02 26.45
CA PHE A 479 1.53 26.04 26.77
C PHE A 479 2.95 25.48 26.93
N PRO A 480 3.48 24.70 25.97
CA PRO A 480 4.82 24.15 26.11
C PRO A 480 5.90 25.22 25.87
N LYS A 481 7.09 25.01 26.43
CA LYS A 481 8.28 25.81 26.12
C LYS A 481 8.71 25.62 24.66
N LYS A 482 8.75 24.35 24.24
CA LYS A 482 9.22 23.91 22.92
C LYS A 482 8.43 22.70 22.45
N ILE A 483 8.21 22.60 21.14
CA ILE A 483 7.69 21.39 20.49
C ILE A 483 8.71 20.87 19.47
N ILE A 484 9.00 19.57 19.54
CA ILE A 484 9.79 18.83 18.55
C ILE A 484 8.90 17.76 17.93
N ILE A 485 8.66 17.86 16.63
CA ILE A 485 7.95 16.81 15.89
C ILE A 485 8.98 15.88 15.28
N VAL A 486 8.83 14.58 15.51
CA VAL A 486 9.76 13.56 15.04
C VAL A 486 9.06 12.68 14.02
N SER A 487 9.48 12.74 12.77
CA SER A 487 9.00 11.86 11.70
C SER A 487 9.79 10.56 11.68
N SER A 488 9.11 9.41 11.81
CA SER A 488 9.73 8.08 11.64
C SER A 488 10.18 7.80 10.20
N ALA A 489 9.68 8.58 9.24
CA ALA A 489 10.06 8.56 7.85
C ALA A 489 11.07 9.68 7.51
N PRO A 490 11.93 9.47 6.51
CA PRO A 490 12.65 10.55 5.85
C PRO A 490 11.72 11.57 5.17
N GLN A 491 12.31 12.67 4.74
CA GLN A 491 11.61 13.72 4.00
C GLN A 491 11.05 13.16 2.69
N ILE A 492 9.73 13.27 2.48
CA ILE A 492 9.09 12.88 1.22
C ILE A 492 9.37 13.97 0.18
N ARG A 493 10.25 13.66 -0.77
CA ARG A 493 10.81 14.59 -1.77
C ARG A 493 10.22 14.36 -3.16
N TYR A 494 10.01 13.11 -3.56
CA TYR A 494 9.63 12.76 -4.93
C TYR A 494 8.27 12.05 -5.00
N PRO A 495 7.56 12.14 -6.14
CA PRO A 495 6.25 11.52 -6.29
C PRO A 495 6.32 9.99 -6.36
N ASP A 496 5.26 9.31 -5.93
CA ASP A 496 5.08 7.89 -6.18
C ASP A 496 4.34 7.64 -7.51
N CYS A 497 4.81 6.62 -8.24
CA CYS A 497 4.26 6.21 -9.52
C CYS A 497 3.93 4.72 -9.58
N TYR A 498 3.83 4.05 -8.43
CA TYR A 498 3.63 2.60 -8.37
C TYR A 498 2.29 2.21 -7.75
N GLY A 499 1.49 3.16 -7.25
CA GLY A 499 0.16 2.89 -6.70
C GLY A 499 -0.17 3.63 -5.40
N ILE A 500 0.75 4.46 -4.90
CA ILE A 500 0.48 5.41 -3.80
C ILE A 500 0.16 6.77 -4.40
N ASP A 501 -0.86 7.46 -3.87
CA ASP A 501 -1.24 8.79 -4.38
C ASP A 501 -0.39 9.91 -3.79
N MET A 502 0.84 9.94 -4.27
CA MET A 502 1.76 11.06 -4.09
C MET A 502 2.19 11.51 -5.48
N SER A 503 1.24 11.98 -6.30
CA SER A 503 1.52 12.29 -7.71
C SER A 503 1.83 13.76 -7.98
N VAL A 504 1.42 14.68 -7.09
CA VAL A 504 1.51 16.13 -7.29
C VAL A 504 2.65 16.73 -6.48
N MET A 505 3.78 16.99 -7.13
CA MET A 505 5.03 17.43 -6.50
C MET A 505 4.90 18.73 -5.68
N LYS A 506 4.17 19.74 -6.20
CA LYS A 506 3.91 21.01 -5.49
C LYS A 506 3.19 20.87 -4.15
N SER A 507 2.57 19.71 -3.89
CA SER A 507 1.89 19.45 -2.62
C SER A 507 2.85 19.05 -1.51
N PHE A 508 4.07 18.61 -1.83
CA PHE A 508 5.03 18.15 -0.84
C PHE A 508 5.70 19.32 -0.13
N VAL A 509 5.72 19.28 1.19
CA VAL A 509 6.33 20.33 2.00
C VAL A 509 7.84 20.43 1.78
N ALA A 510 8.51 19.29 1.56
CA ALA A 510 9.95 19.25 1.27
C ALA A 510 10.27 19.87 -0.10
N PHE A 511 9.44 19.63 -1.11
CA PHE A 511 9.61 20.26 -2.42
C PHE A 511 9.38 21.77 -2.35
N ARG A 512 8.31 22.21 -1.68
CA ARG A 512 8.06 23.63 -1.43
C ARG A 512 9.18 24.32 -0.65
N ALA A 513 9.79 23.61 0.31
CA ALA A 513 10.92 24.11 1.06
C ALA A 513 12.13 24.37 0.14
N VAL A 514 12.50 23.39 -0.69
CA VAL A 514 13.63 23.53 -1.62
C VAL A 514 13.39 24.62 -2.65
N ILE A 515 12.22 24.65 -3.31
CA ILE A 515 11.90 25.71 -4.28
C ILE A 515 11.98 27.09 -3.63
N GLY A 516 11.36 27.28 -2.47
CA GLY A 516 11.41 28.56 -1.78
C GLY A 516 12.82 28.94 -1.29
N MET A 517 13.69 27.99 -1.00
CA MET A 517 15.09 28.28 -0.65
C MET A 517 15.93 28.67 -1.85
N LEU A 518 15.69 28.05 -3.02
CA LEU A 518 16.34 28.45 -4.28
C LEU A 518 15.93 29.87 -4.67
N GLU A 519 14.65 30.20 -4.57
CA GLU A 519 14.13 31.56 -4.79
C GLU A 519 14.73 32.56 -3.78
N ASP A 520 14.72 32.26 -2.49
CA ASP A 520 15.27 33.15 -1.45
C ASP A 520 16.79 33.39 -1.60
N SER A 521 17.51 32.48 -2.26
CA SER A 521 18.96 32.56 -2.50
C SER A 521 19.34 33.06 -3.90
N GLY A 522 18.37 33.42 -4.75
CA GLY A 522 18.61 33.90 -6.11
C GLY A 522 19.15 32.83 -7.06
N GLN A 523 18.83 31.55 -6.81
CA GLN A 523 19.25 30.38 -7.60
C GLN A 523 18.14 29.90 -8.55
N GLU A 524 17.29 30.80 -9.05
CA GLU A 524 16.22 30.43 -9.98
C GLU A 524 16.75 29.84 -11.30
N ASP A 525 17.97 30.21 -11.70
CA ASP A 525 18.66 29.65 -12.87
C ASP A 525 18.82 28.12 -12.77
N LEU A 526 19.02 27.57 -11.56
CA LEU A 526 19.11 26.11 -11.35
C LEU A 526 17.76 25.43 -11.59
N ILE A 527 16.65 26.08 -11.19
CA ILE A 527 15.29 25.57 -11.42
C ILE A 527 15.04 25.48 -12.93
N GLU A 528 15.39 26.53 -13.67
CA GLU A 528 15.24 26.58 -15.13
C GLU A 528 16.18 25.59 -15.83
N GLU A 529 17.43 25.45 -15.39
CA GLU A 529 18.37 24.46 -15.92
C GLU A 529 17.82 23.04 -15.79
N VAL A 530 17.35 22.66 -14.60
CA VAL A 530 16.76 21.34 -14.34
C VAL A 530 15.50 21.14 -15.19
N TYR A 531 14.70 22.19 -15.40
CA TYR A 531 13.52 22.14 -16.25
C TYR A 531 13.89 21.85 -17.71
N GLN A 532 14.88 22.56 -18.26
CA GLN A 532 15.36 22.33 -19.63
C GLN A 532 15.97 20.93 -19.79
N LYS A 533 16.74 20.46 -18.81
CA LYS A 533 17.26 19.07 -18.79
C LYS A 533 16.14 18.03 -18.74
N CYS A 534 15.06 18.28 -18.02
CA CYS A 534 13.87 17.42 -18.01
C CYS A 534 13.16 17.42 -19.37
N LYS A 535 12.90 18.60 -19.96
CA LYS A 535 12.25 18.75 -21.27
C LYS A 535 13.04 18.09 -22.39
N ALA A 536 14.37 18.17 -22.37
CA ALA A 536 15.23 17.53 -23.36
C ALA A 536 15.06 16.00 -23.42
N GLN A 537 14.57 15.37 -22.35
CA GLN A 537 14.36 13.92 -22.24
C GLN A 537 12.92 13.45 -22.53
N GLU A 538 11.98 14.35 -22.88
CA GLU A 538 10.54 14.01 -23.00
C GLU A 538 10.27 12.89 -24.01
N ASN A 539 11.08 12.83 -25.08
CA ASN A 539 10.98 11.82 -26.15
C ASN A 539 12.02 10.69 -26.04
N PHE A 540 12.80 10.62 -24.95
CA PHE A 540 13.77 9.55 -24.79
C PHE A 540 13.06 8.23 -24.45
N PRO A 541 13.61 7.08 -24.90
CA PRO A 541 13.26 5.79 -24.33
C PRO A 541 13.40 5.84 -22.80
N LYS A 542 12.43 5.28 -22.06
CA LYS A 542 12.42 5.35 -20.58
C LYS A 542 13.73 4.86 -19.95
N GLU A 543 14.40 3.89 -20.58
CA GLU A 543 15.68 3.32 -20.15
C GLU A 543 16.85 4.32 -20.20
N LYS A 544 16.71 5.42 -20.95
CA LYS A 544 17.71 6.48 -21.06
C LYS A 544 17.39 7.70 -20.20
N VAL A 545 16.24 7.72 -19.51
CA VAL A 545 15.81 8.87 -18.72
C VAL A 545 16.51 8.90 -17.36
N VAL A 546 17.12 10.04 -17.06
CA VAL A 546 17.77 10.36 -15.79
C VAL A 546 16.90 11.33 -15.00
N ASN A 547 16.74 11.07 -13.69
CA ASN A 547 16.04 11.96 -12.77
C ASN A 547 16.92 13.19 -12.43
N TYR A 548 16.71 14.31 -13.13
CA TYR A 548 17.43 15.56 -12.87
C TYR A 548 16.84 16.38 -11.71
N VAL A 549 15.64 16.05 -11.23
CA VAL A 549 15.01 16.75 -10.09
C VAL A 549 15.84 16.61 -8.81
N LYS A 550 16.71 15.59 -8.74
CA LYS A 550 17.68 15.43 -7.65
C LYS A 550 18.62 16.63 -7.47
N GLU A 551 19.01 17.27 -8.57
CA GLU A 551 19.93 18.42 -8.53
C GLU A 551 19.36 19.59 -7.70
N LEU A 552 18.04 19.76 -7.65
CA LEU A 552 17.40 20.77 -6.82
C LEU A 552 17.59 20.49 -5.32
N TYR A 553 17.52 19.20 -4.94
CA TYR A 553 17.69 18.78 -3.55
C TYR A 553 19.15 18.76 -3.11
N ASP A 554 20.08 18.50 -4.04
CA ASP A 554 21.52 18.44 -3.76
C ASP A 554 22.12 19.83 -3.42
N ALA A 555 21.40 20.92 -3.73
CA ALA A 555 21.78 22.29 -3.38
C ALA A 555 21.77 22.56 -1.85
N PHE A 556 21.08 21.73 -1.06
CA PHE A 556 20.94 21.93 0.39
C PHE A 556 21.14 20.64 1.17
N SER A 557 21.68 20.76 2.38
CA SER A 557 21.72 19.64 3.32
C SER A 557 20.31 19.27 3.80
N ALA A 558 20.13 18.01 4.19
CA ALA A 558 18.85 17.54 4.74
C ALA A 558 18.39 18.35 5.96
N GLU A 559 19.33 18.81 6.80
CA GLU A 559 19.02 19.63 7.97
C GLU A 559 18.48 21.02 7.59
N GLN A 560 19.08 21.68 6.59
CA GLN A 560 18.56 22.96 6.09
C GLN A 560 17.15 22.83 5.54
N ILE A 561 16.87 21.75 4.81
CA ILE A 561 15.51 21.45 4.32
C ILE A 561 14.56 21.21 5.50
N SER A 562 14.94 20.43 6.52
CA SER A 562 14.13 20.20 7.72
C SER A 562 13.76 21.51 8.43
N GLN A 563 14.73 22.42 8.58
CA GLN A 563 14.52 23.73 9.20
C GLN A 563 13.55 24.59 8.39
N ARG A 564 13.69 24.60 7.06
CA ARG A 564 12.74 25.30 6.19
C ARG A 564 11.34 24.68 6.23
N ILE A 565 11.22 23.36 6.28
CA ILE A 565 9.94 22.68 6.48
C ILE A 565 9.31 23.13 7.81
N ALA A 566 10.09 23.19 8.89
CA ALA A 566 9.62 23.65 10.20
C ALA A 566 9.06 25.08 10.13
N GLN A 567 9.73 26.00 9.42
CA GLN A 567 9.22 27.36 9.17
C GLN A 567 7.90 27.36 8.40
N ILE A 568 7.76 26.53 7.36
CA ILE A 568 6.55 26.46 6.53
C ILE A 568 5.34 25.98 7.33
N VAL A 569 5.54 24.97 8.18
CA VAL A 569 4.44 24.36 8.95
C VAL A 569 4.17 25.06 10.28
N LYS A 570 5.09 25.90 10.79
CA LYS A 570 4.85 26.68 12.01
C LYS A 570 3.64 27.61 11.81
N PRO A 571 2.59 27.50 12.64
CA PRO A 571 1.48 28.44 12.61
C PRO A 571 1.91 29.83 13.08
N THR A 572 1.31 30.88 12.53
CA THR A 572 1.69 32.28 12.80
C THR A 572 1.29 32.77 14.19
N ASN A 573 0.33 32.10 14.82
CA ASN A 573 -0.31 32.49 16.08
C ASN A 573 0.32 31.81 17.31
N ILE A 574 1.50 31.19 17.18
CA ILE A 574 2.10 30.42 18.26
C ILE A 574 3.49 30.92 18.64
N SER A 575 3.71 31.10 19.95
CA SER A 575 4.90 31.73 20.53
C SER A 575 6.02 30.75 20.92
N PHE A 576 5.77 29.45 20.99
CA PHE A 576 6.79 28.48 21.41
C PHE A 576 7.87 28.22 20.36
N ASP A 577 8.99 27.66 20.82
CA ASP A 577 10.05 27.14 19.95
C ASP A 577 9.56 25.87 19.24
N PHE A 578 9.90 25.73 17.96
CA PHE A 578 9.39 24.65 17.12
C PHE A 578 10.48 24.08 16.23
N GLU A 579 10.65 22.76 16.28
CA GLU A 579 11.58 22.02 15.44
C GLU A 579 10.94 20.75 14.86
N ILE A 580 11.53 20.28 13.76
CA ILE A 580 11.19 18.99 13.17
C ILE A 580 12.47 18.18 13.01
N LEU A 581 12.42 16.91 13.44
CA LEU A 581 13.43 15.91 13.20
C LEU A 581 12.87 14.86 12.25
N PHE A 582 13.60 14.54 11.18
CA PHE A 582 13.27 13.45 10.28
C PHE A 582 14.23 12.28 10.48
N GLN A 583 13.73 11.07 10.30
CA GLN A 583 14.58 9.89 10.12
C GLN A 583 15.48 10.07 8.89
N SER A 584 16.72 9.59 8.96
CA SER A 584 17.62 9.62 7.80
C SER A 584 17.32 8.47 6.83
N ILE A 585 17.74 8.59 5.58
CA ILE A 585 17.59 7.51 4.60
C ILE A 585 18.45 6.31 5.02
N GLU A 586 19.62 6.56 5.60
CA GLU A 586 20.52 5.56 6.15
C GLU A 586 19.89 4.84 7.34
N GLY A 587 19.23 5.58 8.24
CA GLY A 587 18.48 5.02 9.37
C GLY A 587 17.32 4.15 8.90
N LEU A 588 16.56 4.62 7.90
CA LEU A 588 15.52 3.82 7.26
C LEU A 588 16.07 2.48 6.73
N HIS A 589 17.17 2.50 5.98
CA HIS A 589 17.78 1.27 5.46
C HIS A 589 18.34 0.37 6.56
N ALA A 590 18.87 0.94 7.63
CA ALA A 590 19.35 0.18 8.79
C ALA A 590 18.19 -0.50 9.55
N ALA A 591 17.02 0.13 9.61
CA ALA A 591 15.83 -0.46 10.22
C ALA A 591 15.13 -1.48 9.31
N CYS A 592 15.01 -1.16 8.02
CA CYS A 592 14.25 -1.91 7.01
C CYS A 592 15.18 -2.61 6.00
N SER A 593 16.16 -3.38 6.50
CA SER A 593 17.26 -3.95 5.69
C SER A 593 16.82 -4.84 4.51
N GLU A 594 15.68 -5.51 4.60
CA GLU A 594 15.10 -6.32 3.52
C GLU A 594 14.16 -5.53 2.59
N ASN A 595 13.87 -4.26 2.93
CA ASN A 595 12.86 -3.42 2.31
C ASN A 595 13.41 -2.04 1.89
N ILE A 596 14.40 -2.04 1.00
CA ILE A 596 15.22 -0.87 0.63
C ILE A 596 14.67 0.00 -0.53
N GLY A 597 13.37 -0.05 -0.81
CA GLY A 597 12.75 0.82 -1.82
C GLY A 597 12.46 2.19 -1.23
N ASP A 598 13.13 3.23 -1.71
CA ASP A 598 13.21 4.56 -1.08
C ASP A 598 13.01 5.72 -2.07
N TRP A 599 12.47 5.47 -3.27
CA TRP A 599 12.46 6.43 -4.39
C TRP A 599 11.77 7.77 -4.10
N TYR A 600 10.73 7.79 -3.26
CA TYR A 600 10.08 9.04 -2.82
C TYR A 600 10.92 9.84 -1.81
N PHE A 601 11.99 9.25 -1.24
CA PHE A 601 12.97 9.93 -0.39
C PHE A 601 14.27 10.25 -1.16
N SER A 602 14.80 9.30 -1.93
CA SER A 602 16.13 9.40 -2.56
C SER A 602 16.10 9.82 -4.04
N GLY A 603 14.95 9.70 -4.69
CA GLY A 603 14.80 9.91 -6.14
C GLY A 603 15.32 8.74 -6.98
N ASN A 604 15.72 7.63 -6.35
CA ASN A 604 16.25 6.44 -7.02
C ASN A 604 15.12 5.45 -7.32
N TYR A 605 14.44 5.62 -8.46
CA TYR A 605 13.32 4.77 -8.85
C TYR A 605 13.75 3.33 -9.18
N PRO A 606 12.97 2.32 -8.77
CA PRO A 606 13.27 0.91 -9.05
C PRO A 606 13.13 0.52 -10.52
N THR A 607 12.34 1.28 -11.29
CA THR A 607 12.09 1.04 -12.71
C THR A 607 12.45 2.29 -13.53
N PRO A 608 12.91 2.13 -14.79
CA PRO A 608 13.19 3.25 -15.68
C PRO A 608 12.01 4.20 -15.89
N GLY A 609 10.78 3.68 -15.98
CA GLY A 609 9.59 4.51 -16.14
C GLY A 609 9.36 5.45 -14.96
N GLY A 610 9.82 5.10 -13.75
CA GLY A 610 9.78 5.99 -12.60
C GLY A 610 10.57 7.30 -12.79
N ASN A 611 11.75 7.23 -13.43
CA ASN A 611 12.54 8.43 -13.76
C ASN A 611 11.81 9.33 -14.77
N LYS A 612 11.11 8.74 -15.73
CA LYS A 612 10.27 9.49 -16.69
C LYS A 612 9.14 10.21 -15.96
N VAL A 613 8.49 9.54 -15.01
CA VAL A 613 7.38 10.11 -14.24
C VAL A 613 7.82 11.30 -13.38
N VAL A 614 8.93 11.20 -12.64
CA VAL A 614 9.38 12.32 -11.79
C VAL A 614 9.77 13.55 -12.61
N ASN A 615 10.44 13.37 -13.76
CA ASN A 615 10.76 14.47 -14.66
C ASN A 615 9.47 15.10 -15.23
N LYS A 616 8.50 14.29 -15.66
CA LYS A 616 7.21 14.81 -16.15
C LYS A 616 6.43 15.53 -15.05
N ALA A 617 6.48 15.05 -13.81
CA ALA A 617 5.85 15.72 -12.67
C ALA A 617 6.47 17.10 -12.40
N PHE A 618 7.79 17.22 -12.56
CA PHE A 618 8.48 18.51 -12.45
C PHE A 618 8.18 19.45 -13.63
N ILE A 619 8.14 18.92 -14.87
CA ILE A 619 7.68 19.68 -16.04
C ILE A 619 6.27 20.22 -15.83
N ASN A 620 5.34 19.37 -15.36
CA ASN A 620 3.97 19.78 -15.08
C ASN A 620 3.91 20.89 -14.01
N PHE A 621 4.79 20.84 -13.01
CA PHE A 621 4.91 21.92 -12.02
C PHE A 621 5.33 23.24 -12.67
N MET A 622 6.40 23.24 -13.48
CA MET A 622 6.92 24.43 -14.17
C MET A 622 5.91 25.01 -15.16
N GLU A 623 5.23 24.15 -15.93
CA GLU A 623 4.20 24.53 -16.90
C GLU A 623 2.84 24.85 -16.25
N LYS A 624 2.75 24.81 -14.90
CA LYS A 624 1.51 25.01 -14.12
C LYS A 624 0.37 24.08 -14.52
N SER A 625 0.71 22.92 -15.07
CA SER A 625 -0.24 21.86 -15.41
C SER A 625 -0.73 21.16 -14.14
N SER A 626 -2.00 20.74 -14.16
CA SER A 626 -2.62 19.91 -13.12
C SER A 626 -2.68 18.43 -13.52
N GLU A 627 -2.15 18.08 -14.69
CA GLU A 627 -2.14 16.72 -15.20
C GLU A 627 -1.22 15.81 -14.38
N ARG A 628 -1.58 14.53 -14.32
CA ARG A 628 -0.72 13.49 -13.75
C ARG A 628 0.45 13.24 -14.70
N ALA A 629 1.57 12.83 -14.13
CA ALA A 629 2.79 12.54 -14.88
C ALA A 629 2.80 11.15 -15.56
N TYR A 630 1.73 10.36 -15.39
CA TYR A 630 1.54 9.01 -15.94
C TYR A 630 0.07 8.65 -16.07
#